data_AF-A0AA88HMU2-F1
#
_entry.id   AF-A0AA88HMU2-F1
#
_cell.length_a   1.000
_cell.length_b   1.000
_cell.length_c   1.000
_cell.angle_alpha   90.00
_cell.angle_beta   90.00
_cell.angle_gamma   90.00
#
_symmetry.space_group_name_H-M   'P 1'
#
loop_
_entity.id
_entity.type
_entity.pdbx_description
1 polymer ?
#
loop_
_entity_poly.entity_id
_entity_poly.type
_entity_poly.pdbx_seq_one_letter_code
_entity_poly.pdbx_strand_id
1 'polypeptide(L)'
;MTSWNILSKVLHRQLVPSLTIVRYGHRKPNVKRPAVPSWERACMDAVTNPIFPEVITTKIPPWVKSCKDLARVTVEPEPENKYEQLLIKDVKKLLSTKKMVIVCQENSKNSYQKLDAKILLYENGMAFDTRGSNIYRKATAGTELEQCHVLFQGFTCLVHADSAENIRTFMKIEKKIPFIIALGGILDGRIVNRDELSWYASLPGIEGLHGELVSILGSFASTYDMAETLRILTYMCPSHPVELYQTIVEYLESKLNKPCELLYEWRGSGPESGVPDPFKSTSAGIAFISSFSFQHLSATDDPDWTLLPVGAVCQHPKKGDGLGYWSDLIISSADKERIKELIDLRGCRLARPEVSSLSGYIALLKAVRDHGESAAFFGNVLDSGSHLASIEMVSLKQAELAAVDSLALQNALDQHPAMRSEIHILDTLGPLPPHPIVVRATMDAYLRQQIEKALLDMDKDKKWADKFAKYHVLRYESIDSQVFEIDKEMRKLVANMTTGARYY
;
A
#
# COMPACT_ATOMS: atom_id res chain seq x y z
N MET A 1 -17.92 -31.46 -23.62
CA MET A 1 -18.27 -30.03 -23.73
C MET A 1 -19.49 -29.79 -22.86
N THR A 2 -19.25 -29.71 -21.55
CA THR A 2 -19.15 -28.46 -20.76
C THR A 2 -20.51 -28.03 -20.23
N SER A 3 -20.99 -28.81 -19.26
CA SER A 3 -21.81 -28.32 -18.14
C SER A 3 -20.92 -27.48 -17.21
N TRP A 4 -20.57 -26.28 -17.67
CA TRP A 4 -20.05 -25.19 -16.84
C TRP A 4 -21.20 -24.19 -16.63
N ASN A 5 -21.20 -23.49 -15.50
CA ASN A 5 -22.12 -22.40 -15.12
C ASN A 5 -23.35 -22.72 -14.24
N ILE A 6 -23.18 -23.52 -13.19
CA ILE A 6 -24.11 -23.44 -12.04
C ILE A 6 -23.47 -22.76 -10.82
N LEU A 7 -22.14 -22.77 -10.67
CA LEU A 7 -21.48 -22.26 -9.44
C LEU A 7 -20.96 -20.81 -9.52
N SER A 8 -20.81 -20.21 -10.71
CA SER A 8 -20.36 -18.81 -10.86
C SER A 8 -21.43 -17.76 -10.51
N LYS A 9 -22.67 -18.17 -10.22
CA LYS A 9 -23.80 -17.25 -9.98
C LYS A 9 -24.06 -16.91 -8.51
N VAL A 10 -23.32 -17.48 -7.56
CA VAL A 10 -23.64 -17.36 -6.13
C VAL A 10 -22.89 -16.21 -5.44
N LEU A 11 -21.72 -15.79 -5.91
CA LEU A 11 -20.83 -14.91 -5.12
C LEU A 11 -20.69 -13.45 -5.58
N HIS A 12 -21.33 -13.03 -6.67
CA HIS A 12 -21.50 -11.61 -7.00
C HIS A 12 -22.93 -11.32 -7.43
N ARG A 13 -23.80 -10.99 -6.47
CA ARG A 13 -25.01 -10.21 -6.75
C ARG A 13 -24.86 -8.84 -6.13
N GLN A 14 -24.46 -7.86 -6.94
CA GLN A 14 -24.98 -6.52 -6.76
C GLN A 14 -26.51 -6.61 -6.81
N LEU A 15 -27.17 -6.16 -5.75
CA LEU A 15 -28.62 -6.11 -5.65
C LEU A 15 -29.13 -4.99 -6.56
N VAL A 16 -29.16 -5.24 -7.87
CA VAL A 16 -29.91 -4.42 -8.81
C VAL A 16 -31.35 -4.91 -8.74
N PRO A 17 -32.34 -4.07 -8.37
CA PRO A 17 -33.74 -4.48 -8.39
C PRO A 17 -34.18 -4.60 -9.86
N SER A 18 -33.88 -5.74 -10.49
CA SER A 18 -34.47 -6.08 -11.79
C SER A 18 -35.91 -6.50 -11.55
N LEU A 19 -36.81 -5.52 -11.66
CA LEU A 19 -38.25 -5.74 -11.67
C LEU A 19 -38.60 -6.51 -12.95
N THR A 20 -38.49 -7.84 -12.86
CA THR A 20 -38.74 -8.73 -14.00
C THR A 20 -40.24 -8.97 -14.06
N ILE A 21 -40.93 -8.24 -14.93
CA ILE A 21 -42.34 -8.47 -15.23
C ILE A 21 -42.43 -9.75 -16.09
N VAL A 22 -42.66 -10.88 -15.42
CA VAL A 22 -43.02 -12.12 -16.10
C VAL A 22 -44.49 -12.02 -16.51
N ARG A 23 -44.74 -11.76 -17.80
CA ARG A 23 -46.09 -11.96 -18.36
C ARG A 23 -46.38 -13.46 -18.38
N TYR A 24 -47.22 -13.92 -17.46
CA TYR A 24 -47.87 -15.24 -17.59
C TYR A 24 -48.83 -15.17 -18.78
N GLY A 25 -48.28 -15.33 -19.99
CA GLY A 25 -49.10 -15.63 -21.15
C GLY A 25 -49.77 -16.97 -20.91
N HIS A 26 -51.09 -16.96 -20.72
CA HIS A 26 -51.93 -18.16 -20.69
C HIS A 26 -51.89 -18.87 -22.05
N ARG A 27 -50.76 -19.46 -22.44
CA ARG A 27 -50.75 -20.56 -23.40
C ARG A 27 -50.78 -21.83 -22.56
N LYS A 28 -52.00 -22.32 -22.29
CA LYS A 28 -52.18 -23.70 -21.84
C LYS A 28 -51.32 -24.58 -22.77
N PRO A 29 -50.44 -25.45 -22.25
CA PRO A 29 -49.73 -26.39 -23.11
C PRO A 29 -50.78 -27.07 -23.99
N ASN A 30 -50.50 -27.17 -25.30
CA ASN A 30 -51.45 -27.72 -26.27
C ASN A 30 -51.53 -29.23 -26.08
N VAL A 31 -52.19 -29.64 -24.98
CA VAL A 31 -52.52 -31.02 -24.68
C VAL A 31 -53.58 -31.42 -25.69
N LYS A 32 -53.15 -31.99 -26.83
CA LYS A 32 -54.07 -32.73 -27.69
C LYS A 32 -54.78 -33.73 -26.79
N ARG A 33 -56.10 -33.62 -26.66
CA ARG A 33 -56.89 -34.65 -25.95
C ARG A 33 -56.51 -36.00 -26.57
N PRO A 34 -56.22 -37.03 -25.76
CA PRO A 34 -55.94 -38.36 -26.28
C PRO A 34 -57.05 -38.75 -27.25
N ALA A 35 -56.70 -39.33 -28.39
CA ALA A 35 -57.70 -39.80 -29.35
C ALA A 35 -58.67 -40.75 -28.64
N VAL A 36 -59.98 -40.57 -28.87
CA VAL A 36 -60.98 -41.47 -28.30
C VAL A 36 -60.64 -42.88 -28.80
N PRO A 37 -60.46 -43.87 -27.89
CA PRO A 37 -60.12 -45.22 -28.30
C PRO A 37 -61.22 -45.79 -29.22
N SER A 38 -60.85 -46.72 -30.11
CA SER A 38 -61.83 -47.44 -30.91
C SER A 38 -62.86 -48.13 -30.02
N TRP A 39 -64.07 -48.37 -30.55
CA TRP A 39 -65.18 -48.95 -29.79
C TRP A 39 -64.79 -50.21 -29.00
N GLU A 40 -64.04 -51.12 -29.63
CA GLU A 40 -63.56 -52.35 -29.00
C GLU A 40 -62.66 -52.09 -27.78
N ARG A 41 -61.76 -51.11 -27.89
CA ARG A 41 -60.83 -50.75 -26.80
C ARG A 41 -61.54 -50.00 -25.69
N ALA A 42 -62.51 -49.15 -26.02
CA ALA A 42 -63.38 -48.51 -25.03
C ALA A 42 -64.22 -49.53 -24.25
N CYS A 43 -64.71 -50.58 -24.94
CA CYS A 43 -65.44 -51.67 -24.29
C CYS A 43 -64.53 -52.48 -23.35
N MET A 44 -63.28 -52.76 -23.78
CA MET A 44 -62.30 -53.43 -22.92
C MET A 44 -61.91 -52.60 -21.70
N ASP A 45 -61.66 -51.30 -21.84
CA ASP A 45 -61.36 -50.42 -20.71
C ASP A 45 -62.55 -50.31 -19.73
N ALA A 46 -63.79 -50.28 -20.22
CA ALA A 46 -64.98 -50.29 -19.37
C ALA A 46 -65.13 -51.60 -18.58
N VAL A 47 -64.82 -52.74 -19.18
CA VAL A 47 -64.88 -54.06 -18.52
C VAL A 47 -63.72 -54.27 -17.56
N THR A 48 -62.53 -53.74 -17.89
CA THR A 48 -61.33 -53.90 -17.06
C THR A 48 -61.22 -52.89 -15.92
N ASN A 49 -62.01 -51.83 -15.94
CA ASN A 49 -62.09 -50.92 -14.80
C ASN A 49 -62.58 -51.69 -13.56
N PRO A 50 -61.78 -51.77 -12.48
CA PRO A 50 -62.18 -52.53 -11.30
C PRO A 50 -63.40 -51.88 -10.63
N ILE A 51 -64.47 -52.66 -10.46
CA ILE A 51 -65.64 -52.24 -9.69
C ILE A 51 -65.33 -52.46 -8.22
N PHE A 52 -65.02 -51.37 -7.50
CA PHE A 52 -64.81 -51.42 -6.06
C PHE A 52 -66.15 -51.45 -5.31
N PRO A 53 -66.30 -52.27 -4.25
CA PRO A 53 -67.47 -52.21 -3.37
C PRO A 53 -67.57 -50.85 -2.64
N GLU A 54 -68.78 -50.27 -2.53
CA GLU A 54 -69.04 -48.93 -1.94
C GLU A 54 -68.46 -48.74 -0.51
N VAL A 55 -68.26 -49.83 0.23
CA VAL A 55 -67.75 -49.83 1.59
C VAL A 55 -66.29 -49.38 1.66
N ILE A 56 -65.48 -49.66 0.63
CA ILE A 56 -64.05 -49.29 0.59
C ILE A 56 -63.86 -47.80 0.26
N THR A 57 -64.80 -47.21 -0.49
CA THR A 57 -64.76 -45.79 -0.87
C THR A 57 -65.19 -44.82 0.24
N THR A 58 -65.96 -45.29 1.24
CA THR A 58 -66.53 -44.42 2.29
C THR A 58 -65.86 -44.52 3.66
N LYS A 59 -65.15 -45.61 3.98
CA LYS A 59 -64.37 -45.73 5.23
C LYS A 59 -62.94 -46.15 4.94
N ILE A 60 -62.01 -45.21 5.12
CA ILE A 60 -60.56 -45.45 5.01
C ILE A 60 -60.15 -46.48 6.10
N PRO A 61 -59.45 -47.58 5.75
CA PRO A 61 -59.04 -48.59 6.73
C PRO A 61 -58.05 -48.03 7.77
N PRO A 62 -58.02 -48.56 9.02
CA PRO A 62 -57.21 -48.01 10.12
C PRO A 62 -55.68 -47.96 9.86
N TRP A 63 -55.16 -48.85 9.01
CA TRP A 63 -53.74 -48.88 8.63
C TRP A 63 -53.38 -47.89 7.50
N VAL A 64 -54.39 -47.23 6.91
CA VAL A 64 -54.26 -46.13 5.96
C VAL A 64 -54.45 -44.81 6.71
N LYS A 65 -53.76 -44.65 7.84
CA LYS A 65 -53.42 -43.30 8.30
C LYS A 65 -52.36 -42.77 7.34
N SER A 66 -52.62 -41.63 6.71
CA SER A 66 -51.64 -41.02 5.83
C SER A 66 -50.37 -40.69 6.62
N CYS A 67 -49.18 -40.74 6.00
CA CYS A 67 -47.93 -40.31 6.65
C CYS A 67 -47.96 -38.85 7.16
N LYS A 68 -49.04 -38.08 6.92
CA LYS A 68 -49.27 -36.75 7.47
C LYS A 68 -49.90 -36.75 8.87
N ASP A 69 -50.56 -37.85 9.27
CA ASP A 69 -51.29 -37.95 10.56
C ASP A 69 -50.49 -38.65 11.67
N LEU A 70 -49.28 -39.15 11.34
CA LEU A 70 -48.22 -39.31 12.33
C LEU A 70 -47.79 -37.89 12.72
N ALA A 71 -48.52 -37.31 13.67
CA ALA A 71 -48.10 -36.10 14.37
C ALA A 71 -46.59 -36.23 14.62
N ARG A 72 -45.81 -35.25 14.14
CA ARG A 72 -44.37 -35.19 14.37
C ARG A 72 -44.16 -35.54 15.84
N VAL A 73 -43.64 -36.74 16.11
CA VAL A 73 -43.17 -37.06 17.44
C VAL A 73 -42.08 -36.02 17.66
N THR A 74 -42.36 -35.00 18.46
CA THR A 74 -41.35 -34.11 18.98
C THR A 74 -40.49 -35.01 19.84
N VAL A 75 -39.45 -35.56 19.22
CA VAL A 75 -38.42 -36.34 19.91
C VAL A 75 -37.88 -35.38 20.96
N GLU A 76 -38.10 -35.70 22.23
CA GLU A 76 -37.50 -34.97 23.34
C GLU A 76 -35.99 -34.93 23.09
N PRO A 77 -35.31 -33.79 23.31
CA PRO A 77 -33.88 -33.71 23.05
C PRO A 77 -33.16 -34.77 23.90
N GLU A 78 -32.54 -35.74 23.21
CA GLU A 78 -31.77 -36.79 23.88
C GLU A 78 -30.72 -36.15 24.79
N PRO A 79 -30.46 -36.73 25.99
CA PRO A 79 -29.43 -36.21 26.88
C PRO A 79 -28.09 -36.16 26.15
N GLU A 80 -27.38 -35.04 26.28
CA GLU A 80 -26.12 -34.82 25.55
C GLU A 80 -25.13 -35.96 25.83
N ASN A 81 -24.74 -36.67 24.76
CA ASN A 81 -23.82 -37.78 24.86
C ASN A 81 -22.40 -37.27 25.19
N LYS A 82 -21.91 -37.60 26.39
CA LYS A 82 -20.58 -37.19 26.88
C LYS A 82 -19.44 -37.60 25.93
N TYR A 83 -19.58 -38.72 25.24
CA TYR A 83 -18.59 -39.18 24.27
C TYR A 83 -18.55 -38.29 23.01
N GLU A 84 -19.71 -37.86 22.51
CA GLU A 84 -19.77 -36.93 21.38
C GLU A 84 -19.10 -35.60 21.72
N GLN A 85 -19.29 -35.09 22.93
CA GLN A 85 -18.62 -33.86 23.38
C GLN A 85 -17.09 -33.99 23.38
N LEU A 86 -16.56 -35.15 23.79
CA LEU A 86 -15.12 -35.40 23.76
C LEU A 86 -14.60 -35.43 22.31
N LEU A 87 -15.31 -36.11 21.41
CA LEU A 87 -14.95 -36.14 19.99
C LEU A 87 -15.00 -34.75 19.35
N ILE A 88 -15.98 -33.91 19.73
CA ILE A 88 -16.09 -32.52 19.26
C ILE A 88 -14.87 -31.70 19.72
N LYS A 89 -14.46 -31.83 21.00
CA LYS A 89 -13.26 -31.15 21.52
C LYS A 89 -12.00 -31.57 20.77
N ASP A 90 -11.86 -32.86 20.48
CA ASP A 90 -10.71 -33.38 19.75
C ASP A 90 -10.66 -32.86 18.30
N VAL A 91 -11.80 -32.77 17.60
CA VAL A 91 -11.85 -32.18 16.26
C VAL A 91 -11.49 -30.69 16.33
N LYS A 92 -12.03 -29.95 17.29
CA LYS A 92 -11.70 -28.52 17.46
C LYS A 92 -10.20 -28.32 17.67
N LYS A 93 -9.58 -29.16 18.51
CA LYS A 93 -8.13 -29.16 18.70
C LYS A 93 -7.39 -29.45 17.39
N LEU A 94 -7.78 -30.48 16.65
CA LEU A 94 -7.18 -30.83 15.37
C LEU A 94 -7.23 -29.67 14.37
N LEU A 95 -8.38 -29.03 14.19
CA LEU A 95 -8.56 -27.90 13.29
C LEU A 95 -7.71 -26.68 13.68
N SER A 96 -7.48 -26.47 14.98
CA SER A 96 -6.63 -25.37 15.47
C SER A 96 -5.13 -25.67 15.40
N THR A 97 -4.71 -26.93 15.55
CA THR A 97 -3.30 -27.31 15.65
C THR A 97 -2.69 -27.62 14.29
N LYS A 98 -3.47 -28.19 13.35
CA LYS A 98 -2.94 -28.68 12.07
C LYS A 98 -3.01 -27.58 11.01
N LYS A 99 -1.89 -27.37 10.30
CA LYS A 99 -1.77 -26.39 9.23
C LYS A 99 -2.48 -26.80 7.94
N MET A 100 -2.58 -28.10 7.70
CA MET A 100 -3.26 -28.66 6.54
C MET A 100 -4.38 -29.57 7.00
N VAL A 101 -5.62 -29.27 6.59
CA VAL A 101 -6.79 -30.13 6.79
C VAL A 101 -7.58 -30.17 5.49
N ILE A 102 -7.65 -31.34 4.86
CA ILE A 102 -8.38 -31.54 3.60
C ILE A 102 -9.66 -32.32 3.89
N VAL A 103 -10.79 -31.76 3.47
CA VAL A 103 -12.10 -32.40 3.58
C VAL A 103 -12.33 -33.24 2.34
N CYS A 104 -12.45 -34.55 2.54
CA CYS A 104 -12.65 -35.51 1.46
C CYS A 104 -13.99 -36.23 1.61
N GLN A 105 -14.62 -36.52 0.47
CA GLN A 105 -15.76 -37.42 0.39
C GLN A 105 -15.27 -38.85 0.22
N GLU A 106 -15.80 -39.76 1.03
CA GLU A 106 -15.55 -41.18 0.94
C GLU A 106 -16.63 -41.88 0.12
N ASN A 107 -16.23 -42.55 -0.96
CA ASN A 107 -17.10 -43.48 -1.68
C ASN A 107 -17.00 -44.90 -1.11
N SER A 108 -17.89 -45.78 -1.60
CA SER A 108 -17.93 -47.19 -1.24
C SER A 108 -16.59 -47.88 -1.52
N LYS A 109 -16.13 -48.68 -0.55
CA LYS A 109 -14.80 -49.32 -0.55
C LYS A 109 -14.78 -50.56 0.34
N ASN A 110 -13.79 -51.42 0.12
CA ASN A 110 -13.51 -52.55 1.01
C ASN A 110 -12.70 -52.09 2.23
N SER A 111 -12.82 -52.79 3.37
CA SER A 111 -12.06 -52.53 4.60
C SER A 111 -10.54 -52.61 4.37
N TYR A 112 -10.07 -53.55 3.56
CA TYR A 112 -8.64 -53.66 3.20
C TYR A 112 -8.15 -52.44 2.42
N GLN A 113 -8.92 -51.97 1.44
CA GLN A 113 -8.60 -50.76 0.68
C GLN A 113 -8.52 -49.52 1.57
N LYS A 114 -9.39 -49.42 2.59
CA LYS A 114 -9.34 -48.34 3.59
C LYS A 114 -8.05 -48.41 4.43
N LEU A 115 -7.61 -49.61 4.79
CA LEU A 115 -6.37 -49.81 5.54
C LEU A 115 -5.15 -49.43 4.71
N ASP A 116 -5.09 -49.87 3.45
CA ASP A 116 -3.99 -49.55 2.53
C ASP A 116 -3.87 -48.04 2.30
N ALA A 117 -5.00 -47.35 2.12
CA ALA A 117 -5.04 -45.89 2.01
C ALA A 117 -4.52 -45.19 3.27
N LYS A 118 -4.85 -45.72 4.46
CA LYS A 118 -4.39 -45.17 5.74
C LYS A 118 -2.89 -45.34 5.92
N ILE A 119 -2.35 -46.50 5.55
CA ILE A 119 -0.90 -46.77 5.59
C ILE A 119 -0.17 -45.81 4.63
N LEU A 120 -0.65 -45.69 3.39
CA LEU A 120 -0.02 -44.84 2.38
C LEU A 120 -0.01 -43.36 2.78
N LEU A 121 -1.10 -42.86 3.39
CA LEU A 121 -1.13 -41.49 3.91
C LEU A 121 -0.16 -41.32 5.09
N TYR A 122 -0.11 -42.30 6.00
CA TYR A 122 0.76 -42.26 7.17
C TYR A 122 2.26 -42.26 6.80
N GLU A 123 2.67 -43.09 5.83
CA GLU A 123 4.03 -43.10 5.29
C GLU A 123 4.47 -41.74 4.73
N ASN A 124 3.52 -40.95 4.23
CA ASN A 124 3.75 -39.61 3.69
C ASN A 124 3.46 -38.51 4.72
N GLY A 125 3.41 -38.83 6.03
CA GLY A 125 3.25 -37.87 7.12
C GLY A 125 1.85 -37.24 7.21
N MET A 126 0.83 -37.90 6.66
CA MET A 126 -0.57 -37.47 6.71
C MET A 126 -1.41 -38.43 7.54
N ALA A 127 -2.26 -37.87 8.40
CA ALA A 127 -3.18 -38.66 9.22
C ALA A 127 -4.59 -38.66 8.62
N PHE A 128 -5.24 -39.81 8.71
CA PHE A 128 -6.57 -40.07 8.17
C PHE A 128 -7.58 -40.22 9.31
N ASP A 129 -8.53 -39.29 9.41
CA ASP A 129 -9.56 -39.23 10.46
C ASP A 129 -10.96 -39.45 9.87
N THR A 130 -11.69 -40.41 10.45
CA THR A 130 -13.06 -40.74 10.05
C THR A 130 -13.99 -40.67 11.24
N ARG A 131 -14.74 -39.56 11.35
CA ARG A 131 -15.78 -39.35 12.36
C ARG A 131 -17.12 -39.07 11.66
N GLY A 132 -18.21 -39.11 12.42
CA GLY A 132 -19.54 -38.78 11.89
C GLY A 132 -19.63 -37.34 11.41
N SER A 133 -20.33 -37.10 10.30
CA SER A 133 -20.52 -35.75 9.74
C SER A 133 -21.21 -34.78 10.70
N ASN A 134 -22.08 -35.28 11.58
CA ASN A 134 -22.69 -34.51 12.66
C ASN A 134 -21.66 -33.97 13.67
N ILE A 135 -20.60 -34.72 13.95
CA ILE A 135 -19.53 -34.32 14.87
C ILE A 135 -18.72 -33.18 14.23
N TYR A 136 -18.36 -33.31 12.96
CA TYR A 136 -17.64 -32.26 12.23
C TYR A 136 -18.45 -30.96 12.14
N ARG A 137 -19.77 -31.04 11.90
CA ARG A 137 -20.67 -29.86 11.93
C ARG A 137 -20.73 -29.23 13.31
N LYS A 138 -20.98 -30.01 14.38
CA LYS A 138 -20.97 -29.48 15.75
C LYS A 138 -19.62 -28.88 16.15
N ALA A 139 -18.50 -29.40 15.61
CA ALA A 139 -17.15 -28.90 15.88
C ALA A 139 -16.81 -27.60 15.13
N THR A 140 -17.35 -27.41 13.92
CA THR A 140 -17.16 -26.19 13.11
C THR A 140 -18.19 -25.10 13.40
N ALA A 141 -19.25 -25.42 14.15
CA ALA A 141 -20.28 -24.45 14.53
C ALA A 141 -19.71 -23.43 15.53
N GLY A 142 -19.87 -22.15 15.22
CA GLY A 142 -19.38 -21.03 16.03
C GLY A 142 -17.86 -20.78 15.94
N THR A 143 -17.17 -21.33 14.93
CA THR A 143 -15.79 -20.97 14.60
C THR A 143 -15.74 -20.26 13.23
N GLU A 144 -14.59 -19.66 12.89
CA GLU A 144 -14.35 -19.03 11.59
C GLU A 144 -14.53 -19.99 10.39
N LEU A 145 -14.62 -21.29 10.67
CA LEU A 145 -14.78 -22.38 9.70
C LEU A 145 -16.24 -22.81 9.50
N GLU A 146 -17.22 -22.03 9.95
CA GLU A 146 -18.65 -22.33 9.78
C GLU A 146 -19.03 -22.52 8.30
N GLN A 147 -18.35 -21.81 7.39
CA GLN A 147 -18.53 -21.95 5.95
C GLN A 147 -18.21 -23.35 5.41
N CYS A 148 -17.36 -24.12 6.12
CA CYS A 148 -17.03 -25.51 5.76
C CYS A 148 -18.18 -26.49 6.04
N HIS A 149 -19.29 -26.08 6.69
CA HIS A 149 -20.46 -26.93 6.92
C HIS A 149 -21.01 -27.59 5.65
N VAL A 150 -20.93 -26.88 4.52
CA VAL A 150 -21.38 -27.38 3.22
C VAL A 150 -20.57 -28.60 2.78
N LEU A 151 -19.30 -28.70 3.20
CA LEU A 151 -18.42 -29.82 2.85
C LEU A 151 -18.73 -31.08 3.67
N PHE A 152 -19.32 -30.94 4.87
CA PHE A 152 -19.64 -32.06 5.76
C PHE A 152 -21.03 -32.64 5.48
N GLN A 153 -21.25 -33.16 4.27
CA GLN A 153 -22.48 -33.86 3.87
C GLN A 153 -22.19 -35.32 3.50
N GLY A 154 -22.97 -36.26 4.07
CA GLY A 154 -22.78 -37.70 3.81
C GLY A 154 -21.56 -38.29 4.51
N PHE A 155 -20.85 -39.18 3.81
CA PHE A 155 -19.63 -39.84 4.30
C PHE A 155 -18.40 -38.99 4.00
N THR A 156 -17.95 -38.23 5.01
CA THR A 156 -16.81 -37.34 4.91
C THR A 156 -15.66 -37.79 5.80
N CYS A 157 -14.43 -37.66 5.31
CA CYS A 157 -13.22 -37.85 6.10
C CYS A 157 -12.32 -36.63 6.03
N LEU A 158 -11.45 -36.50 7.04
CA LEU A 158 -10.45 -35.46 7.12
C LEU A 158 -9.07 -36.07 6.93
N VAL A 159 -8.28 -35.46 6.05
CA VAL A 159 -6.85 -35.77 5.90
C VAL A 159 -6.08 -34.57 6.41
N HIS A 160 -5.24 -34.76 7.42
CA HIS A 160 -4.55 -33.63 8.05
C HIS A 160 -3.04 -33.87 8.21
N ALA A 161 -2.27 -32.78 8.13
CA ALA A 161 -0.81 -32.79 8.30
C ALA A 161 -0.33 -31.53 9.02
N ASP A 162 0.89 -31.60 9.54
CA ASP A 162 1.55 -30.50 10.25
C ASP A 162 2.17 -29.45 9.29
N SER A 163 2.47 -29.82 8.04
CA SER A 163 2.99 -28.92 7.00
C SER A 163 2.04 -28.83 5.82
N ALA A 164 1.84 -27.61 5.30
CA ALA A 164 1.07 -27.33 4.09
C ALA A 164 1.77 -27.80 2.79
N GLU A 165 3.07 -28.10 2.82
CA GLU A 165 3.83 -28.55 1.64
C GLU A 165 3.39 -29.95 1.16
N ASN A 166 2.77 -30.73 2.05
CA ASN A 166 2.35 -32.11 1.76
C ASN A 166 1.16 -32.21 0.79
N ILE A 167 0.53 -31.10 0.41
CA ILE A 167 -0.59 -31.07 -0.55
C ILE A 167 -0.19 -31.67 -1.90
N ARG A 168 1.03 -31.38 -2.38
CA ARG A 168 1.51 -31.92 -3.66
C ARG A 168 1.59 -33.45 -3.65
N THR A 169 1.98 -34.02 -2.51
CA THR A 169 2.01 -35.46 -2.29
C THR A 169 0.61 -36.02 -2.13
N PHE A 170 -0.27 -35.34 -1.39
CA PHE A 170 -1.68 -35.70 -1.25
C PHE A 170 -2.40 -35.79 -2.61
N MET A 171 -2.26 -34.78 -3.47
CA MET A 171 -2.89 -34.77 -4.80
C MET A 171 -2.39 -35.90 -5.72
N LYS A 172 -1.14 -36.38 -5.52
CA LYS A 172 -0.62 -37.57 -6.22
C LYS A 172 -1.24 -38.86 -5.68
N ILE A 173 -1.48 -38.92 -4.37
CA ILE A 173 -2.10 -40.07 -3.69
C ILE A 173 -3.60 -40.15 -4.01
N GLU A 174 -4.32 -39.02 -4.03
CA GLU A 174 -5.74 -38.96 -4.41
C GLU A 174 -5.97 -39.62 -5.79
N LYS A 175 -5.08 -39.37 -6.76
CA LYS A 175 -5.13 -40.01 -8.09
C LYS A 175 -4.98 -41.53 -8.06
N LYS A 176 -4.29 -42.09 -7.06
CA LYS A 176 -4.12 -43.55 -6.87
C LYS A 176 -5.30 -44.17 -6.12
N ILE A 177 -6.08 -43.37 -5.39
CA ILE A 177 -7.14 -43.84 -4.50
C ILE A 177 -8.49 -43.24 -4.93
N PRO A 178 -9.22 -43.87 -5.87
CA PRO A 178 -10.42 -43.28 -6.48
C PRO A 178 -11.62 -43.14 -5.53
N PHE A 179 -11.58 -43.78 -4.35
CA PHE A 179 -12.67 -43.68 -3.37
C PHE A 179 -12.52 -42.51 -2.38
N ILE A 180 -11.40 -41.77 -2.41
CA ILE A 180 -11.19 -40.55 -1.63
C ILE A 180 -11.22 -39.39 -2.63
N ILE A 181 -12.22 -38.51 -2.52
CA ILE A 181 -12.37 -37.36 -3.40
C ILE A 181 -12.23 -36.09 -2.59
N ALA A 182 -11.22 -35.26 -2.87
CA ALA A 182 -11.04 -33.98 -2.19
C ALA A 182 -12.13 -32.98 -2.62
N LEU A 183 -12.90 -32.45 -1.67
CA LEU A 183 -13.91 -31.43 -1.94
C LEU A 183 -13.36 -30.01 -1.78
N GLY A 184 -12.50 -29.84 -0.78
CA GLY A 184 -11.89 -28.57 -0.38
C GLY A 184 -11.08 -28.77 0.88
N GLY A 185 -10.48 -27.71 1.41
CA GLY A 185 -9.63 -27.84 2.59
C GLY A 185 -9.42 -26.53 3.31
N ILE A 186 -8.64 -26.60 4.37
CA ILE A 186 -8.17 -25.48 5.17
C ILE A 186 -6.65 -25.57 5.17
N LEU A 187 -6.01 -24.53 4.64
CA LEU A 187 -4.56 -24.38 4.56
C LEU A 187 -4.15 -23.12 5.31
N ASP A 188 -3.31 -23.26 6.32
CA ASP A 188 -2.83 -22.16 7.17
C ASP A 188 -3.96 -21.22 7.63
N GLY A 189 -5.10 -21.81 8.00
CA GLY A 189 -6.29 -21.09 8.46
C GLY A 189 -7.21 -20.54 7.36
N ARG A 190 -6.84 -20.66 6.08
CA ARG A 190 -7.67 -20.22 4.94
C ARG A 190 -8.44 -21.39 4.33
N ILE A 191 -9.74 -21.21 4.13
CA ILE A 191 -10.58 -22.16 3.41
C ILE A 191 -10.26 -22.07 1.92
N VAL A 192 -10.00 -23.22 1.29
CA VAL A 192 -9.64 -23.34 -0.12
C VAL A 192 -10.54 -24.35 -0.84
N ASN A 193 -10.83 -24.06 -2.11
CA ASN A 193 -11.57 -24.95 -2.99
C ASN A 193 -10.65 -25.99 -3.68
N ARG A 194 -11.21 -26.92 -4.44
CA ARG A 194 -10.44 -27.98 -5.15
C ARG A 194 -9.47 -27.42 -6.21
N ASP A 195 -9.86 -26.39 -6.95
CA ASP A 195 -9.02 -25.78 -7.99
C ASP A 195 -7.85 -25.02 -7.36
N GLU A 196 -8.09 -24.32 -6.25
CA GLU A 196 -7.10 -23.65 -5.42
C GLU A 196 -6.13 -24.64 -4.76
N LEU A 197 -6.63 -25.81 -4.31
CA LEU A 197 -5.76 -26.90 -3.86
C LEU A 197 -4.83 -27.38 -4.98
N SER A 198 -5.35 -27.51 -6.20
CA SER A 198 -4.54 -27.90 -7.36
C SER A 198 -3.53 -26.82 -7.75
N TRP A 199 -3.90 -25.54 -7.66
CA TRP A 199 -2.99 -24.41 -7.88
C TRP A 199 -1.89 -24.39 -6.83
N TYR A 200 -2.22 -24.55 -5.54
CA TYR A 200 -1.26 -24.57 -4.45
C TYR A 200 -0.28 -25.76 -4.58
N ALA A 201 -0.77 -26.91 -5.03
CA ALA A 201 0.08 -28.07 -5.33
C ALA A 201 1.08 -27.84 -6.47
N SER A 202 0.83 -26.85 -7.34
CA SER A 202 1.70 -26.49 -8.47
C SER A 202 2.80 -25.50 -8.09
N LEU A 203 2.67 -24.83 -6.94
CA LEU A 203 3.66 -23.86 -6.50
C LEU A 203 5.01 -24.56 -6.21
N PRO A 204 6.13 -23.97 -6.65
CA PRO A 204 7.45 -24.42 -6.24
C PRO A 204 7.65 -24.19 -4.74
N GLY A 205 8.57 -24.95 -4.14
CA GLY A 205 8.94 -24.75 -2.73
C GLY A 205 9.49 -23.35 -2.48
N ILE A 206 9.54 -22.93 -1.21
CA ILE A 206 9.96 -21.59 -0.81
C ILE A 206 11.35 -21.21 -1.35
N GLU A 207 12.28 -22.16 -1.38
CA GLU A 207 13.62 -21.98 -1.95
C GLU A 207 13.60 -21.70 -3.46
N GLY A 208 12.67 -22.33 -4.18
CA GLY A 208 12.49 -22.10 -5.62
C GLY A 208 11.94 -20.70 -5.92
N LEU A 209 10.96 -20.25 -5.13
CA LEU A 209 10.43 -18.89 -5.23
C LEU A 209 11.48 -17.83 -4.88
N HIS A 210 12.29 -18.08 -3.85
CA HIS A 210 13.41 -17.20 -3.51
C HIS A 210 14.44 -17.15 -4.64
N GLY A 211 14.78 -18.29 -5.26
CA GLY A 211 15.68 -18.32 -6.41
C GLY A 211 15.14 -17.56 -7.62
N GLU A 212 13.85 -17.68 -7.90
CA GLU A 212 13.18 -16.93 -8.97
C GLU A 212 13.20 -15.42 -8.70
N LEU A 213 12.89 -15.00 -7.47
CA LEU A 213 12.97 -13.60 -7.06
C LEU A 213 14.38 -13.03 -7.20
N VAL A 214 15.40 -13.76 -6.73
CA VAL A 214 16.81 -13.35 -6.86
C VAL A 214 17.23 -13.27 -8.32
N SER A 215 16.77 -14.19 -9.17
CA SER A 215 17.02 -14.16 -10.61
C SER A 215 16.38 -12.93 -11.28
N ILE A 216 15.14 -12.61 -10.92
CA ILE A 216 14.43 -11.41 -11.39
C ILE A 216 15.18 -10.15 -10.94
N LEU A 217 15.55 -10.05 -9.68
CA LEU A 217 16.32 -8.90 -9.17
C LEU A 217 17.69 -8.78 -9.85
N GLY A 218 18.35 -9.92 -10.09
CA GLY A 218 19.62 -9.98 -10.80
C GLY A 218 19.53 -9.57 -12.27
N SER A 219 18.42 -9.86 -12.96
CA SER A 219 18.23 -9.44 -14.35
C SER A 219 17.99 -7.94 -14.50
N PHE A 220 17.31 -7.32 -13.52
CA PHE A 220 17.26 -5.85 -13.45
C PHE A 220 18.64 -5.26 -13.16
N ALA A 221 19.40 -5.85 -12.24
CA ALA A 221 20.75 -5.37 -11.92
C ALA A 221 21.76 -5.52 -13.07
N SER A 222 21.59 -6.50 -13.98
CA SER A 222 22.49 -6.67 -15.13
C SER A 222 22.13 -5.81 -16.34
N THR A 223 20.90 -5.31 -16.42
CA THR A 223 20.46 -4.39 -17.49
C THR A 223 20.96 -2.95 -17.25
N TYR A 224 21.23 -2.60 -15.98
CA TYR A 224 21.85 -1.34 -15.61
C TYR A 224 23.34 -1.57 -15.33
N ASP A 225 24.21 -1.10 -16.22
CA ASP A 225 25.62 -0.95 -15.84
C ASP A 225 25.70 0.16 -14.78
N MET A 226 25.72 -0.24 -13.50
CA MET A 226 25.74 0.65 -12.35
C MET A 226 26.97 1.58 -12.36
N ALA A 227 27.97 1.30 -13.19
CA ALA A 227 29.19 2.08 -13.32
C ALA A 227 29.06 3.33 -14.23
N GLU A 228 28.09 3.37 -15.14
CA GLU A 228 27.97 4.47 -16.13
C GLU A 228 26.81 5.45 -15.86
N THR A 229 25.93 5.14 -14.91
CA THR A 229 24.77 5.98 -14.57
C THR A 229 25.14 7.12 -13.61
N LEU A 230 24.80 8.37 -13.98
CA LEU A 230 24.99 9.52 -13.12
C LEU A 230 23.80 9.66 -12.17
N ARG A 231 23.97 9.25 -10.92
CA ARG A 231 22.93 9.39 -9.88
C ARG A 231 22.97 10.77 -9.24
N ILE A 232 21.82 11.43 -9.23
CA ILE A 232 21.59 12.76 -8.67
C ILE A 232 20.67 12.59 -7.47
N LEU A 233 21.10 13.03 -6.30
CA LEU A 233 20.36 12.94 -5.04
C LEU A 233 19.85 14.32 -4.62
N THR A 234 18.62 14.42 -4.14
CA THR A 234 18.09 15.66 -3.57
C THR A 234 17.53 15.44 -2.18
N TYR A 235 17.94 16.30 -1.24
CA TYR A 235 17.43 16.38 0.13
C TYR A 235 16.47 17.57 0.34
N MET A 236 16.17 18.30 -0.74
CA MET A 236 15.40 19.55 -0.66
C MET A 236 13.89 19.32 -0.82
N CYS A 237 13.48 18.10 -1.18
CA CYS A 237 12.08 17.70 -1.25
C CYS A 237 11.58 17.31 0.15
N PRO A 238 10.35 17.67 0.56
CA PRO A 238 9.24 18.18 -0.26
C PRO A 238 9.17 19.71 -0.39
N SER A 239 10.12 20.46 0.18
CA SER A 239 10.08 21.94 0.16
C SER A 239 10.21 22.50 -1.26
N HIS A 240 11.06 21.90 -2.08
CA HIS A 240 11.13 22.19 -3.51
C HIS A 240 10.33 21.16 -4.31
N PRO A 241 9.74 21.57 -5.46
CA PRO A 241 9.04 20.64 -6.34
C PRO A 241 10.00 19.59 -6.91
N VAL A 242 9.55 18.34 -6.97
CA VAL A 242 10.34 17.21 -7.53
C VAL A 242 10.64 17.46 -9.01
N GLU A 243 9.73 18.14 -9.70
CA GLU A 243 9.81 18.44 -11.14
C GLU A 243 10.97 19.39 -11.48
N LEU A 244 11.43 20.22 -10.53
CA LEU A 244 12.64 21.04 -10.69
C LEU A 244 13.88 20.14 -10.84
N TYR A 245 14.02 19.14 -9.95
CA TYR A 245 15.17 18.21 -10.00
C TYR A 245 15.09 17.26 -11.19
N GLN A 246 13.88 16.84 -11.59
CA GLN A 246 13.69 16.10 -12.84
C GLN A 246 14.15 16.93 -14.05
N THR A 247 13.84 18.23 -14.08
CA THR A 247 14.29 19.13 -15.14
C THR A 247 15.82 19.25 -15.18
N ILE A 248 16.48 19.27 -14.02
CA ILE A 248 17.95 19.23 -13.92
C ILE A 248 18.52 17.92 -14.45
N VAL A 249 17.90 16.78 -14.11
CA VAL A 249 18.32 15.45 -14.56
C VAL A 249 18.20 15.33 -16.09
N GLU A 250 17.04 15.70 -16.65
CA GLU A 250 16.84 15.71 -18.11
C GLU A 250 17.84 16.64 -18.82
N TYR A 251 18.16 17.78 -18.20
CA TYR A 251 19.13 18.73 -18.74
C TYR A 251 20.53 18.13 -18.78
N LEU A 252 21.01 17.59 -17.66
CA LEU A 252 22.34 16.97 -17.56
C LEU A 252 22.44 15.74 -18.45
N GLU A 253 21.41 14.90 -18.53
CA GLU A 253 21.36 13.76 -19.46
C GLU A 253 21.51 14.22 -20.91
N SER A 254 20.81 15.28 -21.31
CA SER A 254 20.89 15.81 -22.67
C SER A 254 22.25 16.42 -23.04
N LYS A 255 22.97 17.01 -22.06
CA LYS A 255 24.26 17.67 -22.29
C LYS A 255 25.45 16.71 -22.15
N LEU A 256 25.37 15.76 -21.23
CA LEU A 256 26.42 14.79 -20.95
C LEU A 256 26.30 13.53 -21.81
N ASN A 257 25.14 13.30 -22.43
CA ASN A 257 24.83 12.08 -23.18
C ASN A 257 25.09 10.81 -22.35
N LYS A 258 24.72 10.87 -21.08
CA LYS A 258 24.85 9.79 -20.09
C LYS A 258 23.52 9.57 -19.37
N PRO A 259 23.16 8.31 -19.08
CA PRO A 259 21.94 8.03 -18.34
C PRO A 259 22.04 8.64 -16.93
N CYS A 260 21.05 9.45 -16.57
CA CYS A 260 20.98 10.09 -15.26
C CYS A 260 19.77 9.58 -14.49
N GLU A 261 19.94 9.35 -13.18
CA GLU A 261 18.88 8.85 -12.30
C GLU A 261 18.67 9.84 -11.14
N LEU A 262 17.41 10.10 -10.79
CA LEU A 262 17.06 10.96 -9.67
C LEU A 262 16.68 10.12 -8.45
N LEU A 263 17.42 10.30 -7.36
CA LEU A 263 17.09 9.78 -6.03
C LEU A 263 16.58 10.92 -5.17
N TYR A 264 15.47 10.68 -4.47
CA TYR A 264 14.88 11.64 -3.55
C TYR A 264 14.96 11.10 -2.13
N GLU A 265 15.47 11.91 -1.21
CA GLU A 265 15.41 11.66 0.23
C GLU A 265 14.62 12.80 0.88
N TRP A 266 13.57 12.44 1.61
CA TRP A 266 12.61 13.40 2.17
C TRP A 266 12.67 13.48 3.69
N ARG A 267 13.40 12.57 4.34
CA ARG A 267 13.45 12.47 5.80
C ARG A 267 14.30 13.55 6.47
N GLY A 268 15.18 14.21 5.72
CA GLY A 268 16.03 15.26 6.26
C GLY A 268 16.67 16.12 5.18
N SER A 269 17.23 17.25 5.60
CA SER A 269 17.83 18.28 4.73
C SER A 269 19.28 17.99 4.28
N GLY A 270 19.78 16.77 4.53
CA GLY A 270 21.08 16.26 4.14
C GLY A 270 21.42 14.92 4.80
N PRO A 271 22.60 14.34 4.53
CA PRO A 271 23.03 13.08 5.15
C PRO A 271 23.23 13.24 6.67
N GLU A 272 22.55 12.40 7.45
CA GLU A 272 22.62 12.39 8.91
C GLU A 272 23.80 11.58 9.45
N SER A 273 24.34 12.01 10.59
CA SER A 273 25.39 11.29 11.33
C SER A 273 24.89 9.91 11.80
N GLY A 274 25.38 8.85 11.16
CA GLY A 274 25.05 7.46 11.52
C GLY A 274 24.29 6.67 10.43
N VAL A 275 23.81 7.35 9.39
CA VAL A 275 23.30 6.71 8.16
C VAL A 275 24.50 6.42 7.23
N PRO A 276 24.53 5.29 6.50
CA PRO A 276 25.59 5.05 5.51
C PRO A 276 25.66 6.20 4.51
N ASP A 277 26.84 6.81 4.41
CA ASP A 277 27.05 7.97 3.54
C ASP A 277 26.74 7.60 2.07
N PRO A 278 25.80 8.30 1.41
CA PRO A 278 25.46 8.03 0.01
C PRO A 278 26.66 8.22 -0.93
N PHE A 279 27.65 9.03 -0.54
CA PHE A 279 28.88 9.24 -1.32
C PHE A 279 29.89 8.09 -1.14
N LYS A 280 29.88 7.39 0.01
CA LYS A 280 30.73 6.20 0.27
C LYS A 280 30.25 4.96 -0.46
N SER A 281 28.93 4.81 -0.62
CA SER A 281 28.33 3.59 -1.19
C SER A 281 28.24 3.57 -2.73
N THR A 282 28.88 4.50 -3.44
CA THR A 282 28.69 4.75 -4.90
C THR A 282 27.23 5.01 -5.30
N SER A 283 26.38 5.34 -4.32
CA SER A 283 24.93 5.48 -4.51
C SER A 283 24.53 6.84 -5.07
N ALA A 284 25.34 7.88 -4.89
CA ALA A 284 25.10 9.21 -5.47
C ALA A 284 26.38 9.81 -6.07
N GLY A 285 26.27 10.39 -7.27
CA GLY A 285 27.33 11.15 -7.92
C GLY A 285 27.26 12.65 -7.61
N ILE A 286 26.05 13.20 -7.60
CA ILE A 286 25.75 14.61 -7.31
C ILE A 286 24.70 14.65 -6.22
N ALA A 287 24.78 15.58 -5.26
CA ALA A 287 23.67 15.86 -4.35
C ALA A 287 23.40 17.35 -4.16
N PHE A 288 22.11 17.67 -4.01
CA PHE A 288 21.62 18.96 -3.56
C PHE A 288 21.31 18.87 -2.07
N ILE A 289 22.01 19.67 -1.27
CA ILE A 289 21.91 19.66 0.20
C ILE A 289 21.63 21.06 0.72
N SER A 290 21.13 21.15 1.95
CA SER A 290 20.97 22.44 2.63
C SER A 290 22.32 23.02 3.06
N SER A 291 22.38 24.35 3.22
CA SER A 291 23.56 25.05 3.76
C SER A 291 23.96 24.54 5.16
N PHE A 292 22.99 24.15 5.98
CA PHE A 292 23.24 23.54 7.29
C PHE A 292 24.03 22.22 7.17
N SER A 293 23.53 21.32 6.33
CA SER A 293 24.15 20.01 6.12
C SER A 293 25.54 20.16 5.49
N PHE A 294 25.74 21.15 4.61
CA PHE A 294 27.05 21.48 4.07
C PHE A 294 28.05 21.88 5.16
N GLN A 295 27.64 22.69 6.14
CA GLN A 295 28.51 23.08 7.26
C GLN A 295 28.86 21.89 8.16
N HIS A 296 27.89 21.02 8.45
CA HIS A 296 28.11 19.82 9.25
C HIS A 296 29.07 18.85 8.54
N LEU A 297 28.88 18.66 7.24
CA LEU A 297 29.77 17.85 6.41
C LEU A 297 31.19 18.44 6.33
N SER A 298 31.30 19.77 6.23
CA SER A 298 32.59 20.48 6.18
C SER A 298 33.37 20.40 7.49
N ALA A 299 32.70 20.05 8.60
CA ALA A 299 33.34 19.85 9.90
C ALA A 299 33.92 18.45 10.09
N THR A 300 33.71 17.52 9.15
CA THR A 300 34.23 16.15 9.21
C THR A 300 35.63 16.08 8.59
N ASP A 301 36.54 15.33 9.20
CA ASP A 301 37.87 15.07 8.64
C ASP A 301 37.78 14.12 7.43
N ASP A 302 38.37 14.52 6.29
CA ASP A 302 38.42 13.81 4.99
C ASP A 302 37.05 13.54 4.32
N PRO A 303 36.45 14.55 3.66
CA PRO A 303 35.16 14.40 3.00
C PRO A 303 35.25 13.60 1.69
N ASP A 304 34.40 12.57 1.56
CA ASP A 304 34.19 11.82 0.30
C ASP A 304 33.38 12.62 -0.76
N TRP A 305 33.25 13.92 -0.56
CA TRP A 305 32.53 14.86 -1.41
C TRP A 305 33.39 16.11 -1.70
N THR A 306 33.03 16.82 -2.76
CA THR A 306 33.65 18.09 -3.16
C THR A 306 32.55 19.06 -3.54
N LEU A 307 32.67 20.32 -3.15
CA LEU A 307 31.73 21.37 -3.57
C LEU A 307 31.85 21.60 -5.07
N LEU A 308 30.72 21.60 -5.77
CA LEU A 308 30.66 22.15 -7.13
C LEU A 308 30.54 23.68 -7.02
N PRO A 309 31.46 24.46 -7.63
CA PRO A 309 31.52 25.91 -7.44
C PRO A 309 30.46 26.64 -8.27
N VAL A 310 29.21 26.23 -8.14
CA VAL A 310 28.06 26.69 -8.92
C VAL A 310 26.89 26.96 -7.99
N GLY A 311 26.31 28.16 -8.08
CA GLY A 311 25.17 28.62 -7.29
C GLY A 311 24.00 29.04 -8.16
N ALA A 312 22.78 28.70 -7.75
CA ALA A 312 21.58 29.12 -8.46
C ALA A 312 21.29 30.61 -8.25
N VAL A 313 20.93 31.30 -9.33
CA VAL A 313 20.37 32.65 -9.31
C VAL A 313 18.86 32.53 -9.44
N CYS A 314 18.15 32.92 -8.39
CA CYS A 314 16.71 32.80 -8.31
C CYS A 314 16.03 34.16 -8.53
N GLN A 315 14.82 34.12 -9.10
CA GLN A 315 13.98 35.31 -9.24
C GLN A 315 13.13 35.52 -7.97
N HIS A 316 13.09 36.75 -7.47
CA HIS A 316 12.19 37.14 -6.38
C HIS A 316 11.19 38.23 -6.78
N PRO A 317 9.88 38.08 -6.49
CA PRO A 317 8.85 39.04 -6.90
C PRO A 317 9.08 40.46 -6.36
N LYS A 318 9.61 40.60 -5.14
CA LYS A 318 9.84 41.91 -4.49
C LYS A 318 11.28 42.42 -4.56
N LYS A 319 12.27 41.53 -4.74
CA LYS A 319 13.70 41.86 -4.55
C LYS A 319 14.51 41.82 -5.85
N GLY A 320 13.96 41.27 -6.93
CA GLY A 320 14.65 41.12 -8.21
C GLY A 320 15.39 39.78 -8.32
N ASP A 321 16.28 39.68 -9.30
CA ASP A 321 17.17 38.53 -9.47
C ASP A 321 18.41 38.66 -8.58
N GLY A 322 18.86 37.54 -8.02
CA GLY A 322 20.00 37.53 -7.11
C GLY A 322 20.58 36.13 -6.93
N LEU A 323 21.88 36.07 -6.66
CA LEU A 323 22.55 34.84 -6.29
C LEU A 323 22.00 34.32 -4.96
N GLY A 324 21.55 33.07 -4.95
CA GLY A 324 20.93 32.46 -3.80
C GLY A 324 19.43 32.72 -3.73
N TYR A 325 18.92 32.83 -2.51
CA TYR A 325 17.49 32.91 -2.25
C TYR A 325 17.18 33.81 -1.05
N TRP A 326 15.92 34.02 -0.75
CA TRP A 326 15.46 34.83 0.38
C TRP A 326 14.62 34.01 1.36
N SER A 327 14.48 34.54 2.57
CA SER A 327 13.55 34.05 3.57
C SER A 327 12.34 34.98 3.61
N ASP A 328 11.20 34.49 3.12
CA ASP A 328 9.95 35.24 3.14
C ASP A 328 9.21 34.98 4.45
N LEU A 329 8.85 36.06 5.14
CA LEU A 329 7.99 36.04 6.31
C LEU A 329 6.54 36.08 5.84
N ILE A 330 5.82 35.00 6.07
CA ILE A 330 4.44 34.84 5.63
C ILE A 330 3.47 34.88 6.80
N ILE A 331 2.34 35.52 6.58
CA ILE A 331 1.18 35.58 7.48
C ILE A 331 -0.09 35.26 6.69
N SER A 332 -1.21 35.01 7.38
CA SER A 332 -2.50 34.90 6.71
C SER A 332 -2.93 36.26 6.12
N SER A 333 -3.43 36.27 4.88
CA SER A 333 -4.02 37.46 4.24
C SER A 333 -5.14 38.09 5.07
N ALA A 334 -5.85 37.30 5.89
CA ALA A 334 -6.88 37.79 6.79
C ALA A 334 -6.34 38.72 7.90
N ASP A 335 -5.06 38.59 8.25
CA ASP A 335 -4.40 39.35 9.31
C ASP A 335 -3.61 40.56 8.78
N LYS A 336 -3.57 40.76 7.46
CA LYS A 336 -2.79 41.81 6.79
C LYS A 336 -3.08 43.22 7.30
N GLU A 337 -4.31 43.52 7.69
CA GLU A 337 -4.66 44.86 8.20
C GLU A 337 -4.21 45.08 9.65
N ARG A 338 -4.12 43.99 10.42
CA ARG A 338 -3.77 43.99 11.84
C ARG A 338 -2.25 43.97 12.06
N ILE A 339 -1.52 43.22 11.23
CA ILE A 339 -0.08 42.98 11.37
C ILE A 339 0.63 43.73 10.25
N LYS A 340 1.41 44.75 10.61
CA LYS A 340 2.14 45.59 9.64
C LYS A 340 3.64 45.38 9.69
N GLU A 341 4.16 45.10 10.88
CA GLU A 341 5.58 44.90 11.11
C GLU A 341 5.83 43.62 11.90
N LEU A 342 7.08 43.13 11.84
CA LEU A 342 7.48 41.95 12.59
C LEU A 342 7.18 42.10 14.08
N ILE A 343 7.31 43.30 14.63
CA ILE A 343 7.14 43.59 16.06
C ILE A 343 5.69 43.43 16.56
N ASP A 344 4.70 43.46 15.65
CA ASP A 344 3.29 43.25 15.97
C ASP A 344 2.98 41.77 16.27
N LEU A 345 3.91 40.87 15.95
CA LEU A 345 3.80 39.42 16.12
C LEU A 345 4.32 38.92 17.47
N ARG A 346 4.51 39.80 18.46
CA ARG A 346 4.88 39.39 19.82
C ARG A 346 3.83 38.43 20.38
N GLY A 347 4.28 37.26 20.85
CA GLY A 347 3.43 36.23 21.41
C GLY A 347 2.71 35.36 20.37
N CYS A 348 3.04 35.47 19.08
CA CYS A 348 2.38 34.71 18.03
C CYS A 348 2.77 33.22 18.04
N ARG A 349 2.01 32.44 17.26
CA ARG A 349 2.32 31.04 16.92
C ARG A 349 3.20 31.00 15.67
N LEU A 350 4.44 30.55 15.83
CA LEU A 350 5.39 30.35 14.74
C LEU A 350 5.29 28.93 14.20
N ALA A 351 5.10 28.76 12.89
CA ALA A 351 5.37 27.50 12.20
C ALA A 351 6.83 27.49 11.75
N ARG A 352 7.58 26.49 12.23
CA ARG A 352 9.00 26.29 11.94
C ARG A 352 9.15 25.03 11.08
N PRO A 353 9.87 25.08 9.94
CA PRO A 353 10.10 23.90 9.12
C PRO A 353 11.03 22.92 9.85
N GLU A 354 12.24 23.36 10.17
CA GLU A 354 13.22 22.60 10.94
C GLU A 354 13.99 23.53 11.87
N VAL A 355 14.53 22.99 12.97
CA VAL A 355 15.41 23.72 13.90
C VAL A 355 16.69 24.22 13.21
N SER A 356 17.20 23.42 12.28
CA SER A 356 18.42 23.66 11.52
C SER A 356 18.25 24.62 10.34
N SER A 357 17.02 24.89 9.91
CA SER A 357 16.73 25.62 8.67
C SER A 357 17.23 27.07 8.72
N LEU A 358 18.08 27.43 7.74
CA LEU A 358 18.67 28.76 7.63
C LEU A 358 17.59 29.82 7.36
N SER A 359 16.81 29.63 6.31
CA SER A 359 15.72 30.53 5.92
C SER A 359 14.51 30.42 6.85
N GLY A 360 14.21 29.21 7.31
CA GLY A 360 12.99 28.95 8.07
C GLY A 360 13.04 29.33 9.54
N TYR A 361 14.24 29.55 10.09
CA TYR A 361 14.37 29.80 11.52
C TYR A 361 15.54 30.73 11.87
N ILE A 362 16.76 30.43 11.41
CA ILE A 362 17.96 31.20 11.80
C ILE A 362 17.89 32.66 11.32
N ALA A 363 17.47 32.88 10.06
CA ALA A 363 17.29 34.23 9.52
C ALA A 363 16.22 35.01 10.28
N LEU A 364 15.10 34.36 10.63
CA LEU A 364 14.02 34.97 11.42
C LEU A 364 14.51 35.35 12.82
N LEU A 365 15.22 34.46 13.51
CA LEU A 365 15.77 34.76 14.84
C LEU A 365 16.77 35.92 14.82
N LYS A 366 17.60 36.00 13.78
CA LYS A 366 18.48 37.16 13.58
C LYS A 366 17.66 38.45 13.44
N ALA A 367 16.61 38.45 12.61
CA ALA A 367 15.75 39.61 12.46
C ALA A 367 15.07 40.02 13.78
N VAL A 368 14.59 39.05 14.57
CA VAL A 368 14.04 39.30 15.91
C VAL A 368 15.10 39.91 16.85
N ARG A 369 16.33 39.38 16.83
CA ARG A 369 17.46 39.91 17.60
C ARG A 369 17.80 41.35 17.21
N ASP A 370 17.78 41.66 15.92
CA ASP A 370 18.09 43.01 15.41
C ASP A 370 17.05 44.05 15.87
N HIS A 371 15.84 43.61 16.21
CA HIS A 371 14.79 44.43 16.84
C HIS A 371 14.92 44.50 18.39
N GLY A 372 15.98 43.95 18.97
CA GLY A 372 16.24 43.96 20.41
C GLY A 372 15.45 42.91 21.20
N GLU A 373 14.85 41.93 20.53
CA GLU A 373 14.01 40.89 21.14
C GLU A 373 14.76 39.57 21.33
N SER A 374 14.23 38.71 22.21
CA SER A 374 14.81 37.39 22.51
C SER A 374 13.98 36.24 21.91
N ALA A 375 14.43 35.00 22.08
CA ALA A 375 13.66 33.81 21.68
C ALA A 375 12.27 33.72 22.35
N ALA A 376 12.03 34.42 23.47
CA ALA A 376 10.72 34.53 24.11
C ALA A 376 9.71 35.41 23.34
N PHE A 377 10.13 35.97 22.20
CA PHE A 377 9.27 36.74 21.29
C PHE A 377 8.07 35.93 20.80
N PHE A 378 8.23 34.63 20.56
CA PHE A 378 7.15 33.75 20.11
C PHE A 378 6.41 33.13 21.31
N GLY A 379 5.08 33.15 21.27
CA GLY A 379 4.26 32.55 22.32
C GLY A 379 4.24 31.02 22.23
N ASN A 380 4.28 30.48 21.00
CA ASN A 380 4.41 29.04 20.76
C ASN A 380 5.16 28.78 19.45
N VAL A 381 5.94 27.70 19.40
CA VAL A 381 6.67 27.25 18.20
C VAL A 381 6.19 25.86 17.84
N LEU A 382 5.66 25.71 16.63
CA LEU A 382 5.13 24.49 16.05
C LEU A 382 6.11 23.97 14.99
N ASP A 383 6.57 22.74 15.15
CA ASP A 383 7.43 22.09 14.16
C ASP A 383 6.58 21.45 13.06
N SER A 384 6.76 21.93 11.82
CA SER A 384 6.02 21.50 10.63
C SER A 384 6.77 20.47 9.77
N GLY A 385 8.09 20.35 9.95
CA GLY A 385 8.94 19.39 9.25
C GLY A 385 9.37 19.80 7.83
N SER A 386 8.69 20.76 7.17
CA SER A 386 9.07 21.24 5.85
C SER A 386 8.57 22.66 5.57
N HIS A 387 9.15 23.34 4.58
CA HIS A 387 8.67 24.66 4.18
C HIS A 387 7.25 24.60 3.63
N LEU A 388 6.91 23.57 2.84
CA LEU A 388 5.56 23.37 2.32
C LEU A 388 4.53 23.22 3.44
N ALA A 389 4.83 22.39 4.45
CA ALA A 389 3.95 22.22 5.61
C ALA A 389 3.82 23.52 6.44
N SER A 390 4.89 24.31 6.56
CA SER A 390 4.82 25.64 7.21
C SER A 390 3.85 26.58 6.48
N ILE A 391 3.87 26.57 5.14
CA ILE A 391 2.96 27.38 4.30
C ILE A 391 1.51 26.94 4.54
N GLU A 392 1.26 25.63 4.53
CA GLU A 392 -0.07 25.07 4.79
C GLU A 392 -0.59 25.42 6.19
N MET A 393 0.25 25.36 7.23
CA MET A 393 -0.12 25.74 8.59
C MET A 393 -0.55 27.21 8.69
N VAL A 394 0.07 28.11 7.94
CA VAL A 394 -0.31 29.53 7.89
C VAL A 394 -1.60 29.73 7.10
N SER A 395 -1.75 29.04 5.96
CA SER A 395 -2.99 29.05 5.15
C SER A 395 -4.20 28.61 5.98
N LEU A 396 -4.03 27.52 6.75
CA LEU A 396 -5.04 26.95 7.64
C LEU A 396 -5.18 27.69 8.98
N LYS A 397 -4.43 28.78 9.21
CA LYS A 397 -4.42 29.59 10.44
C LYS A 397 -4.06 28.81 11.72
N GLN A 398 -3.34 27.70 11.57
CA GLN A 398 -2.76 26.95 12.69
C GLN A 398 -1.58 27.72 13.30
N ALA A 399 -0.81 28.41 12.45
CA ALA A 399 0.22 29.36 12.81
C ALA A 399 -0.11 30.77 12.27
N GLU A 400 0.41 31.79 12.94
CA GLU A 400 0.22 33.20 12.55
C GLU A 400 1.40 33.73 11.74
N LEU A 401 2.58 33.14 11.90
CA LEU A 401 3.80 33.47 11.20
C LEU A 401 4.52 32.20 10.77
N ALA A 402 5.10 32.20 9.57
CA ALA A 402 6.18 31.29 9.20
C ALA A 402 7.27 32.04 8.42
N ALA A 403 8.52 31.62 8.58
CA ALA A 403 9.58 32.01 7.67
C ALA A 403 9.83 30.85 6.70
N VAL A 404 9.86 31.13 5.40
CA VAL A 404 9.95 30.09 4.36
C VAL A 404 10.95 30.45 3.28
N ASP A 405 11.52 29.44 2.64
CA ASP A 405 12.36 29.64 1.45
C ASP A 405 11.50 30.27 0.34
N SER A 406 11.95 31.41 -0.19
CA SER A 406 11.28 32.13 -1.27
C SER A 406 11.05 31.30 -2.54
N LEU A 407 11.95 30.34 -2.84
CA LEU A 407 11.82 29.43 -3.97
C LEU A 407 10.74 28.38 -3.69
N ALA A 408 10.72 27.82 -2.48
CA ALA A 408 9.67 26.90 -2.03
C ALA A 408 8.30 27.57 -2.04
N LEU A 409 8.21 28.81 -1.54
CA LEU A 409 6.96 29.58 -1.49
C LEU A 409 6.41 29.85 -2.90
N GLN A 410 7.23 30.36 -3.81
CA GLN A 410 6.77 30.68 -5.16
C GLN A 410 6.27 29.43 -5.90
N ASN A 411 7.04 28.33 -5.83
CA ASN A 411 6.64 27.07 -6.44
C ASN A 411 5.36 26.50 -5.81
N ALA A 412 5.21 26.57 -4.49
CA ALA A 412 3.99 26.11 -3.81
C ALA A 412 2.75 26.93 -4.23
N LEU A 413 2.90 28.25 -4.39
CA LEU A 413 1.82 29.15 -4.83
C LEU A 413 1.44 28.94 -6.30
N ASP A 414 2.39 28.56 -7.15
CA ASP A 414 2.12 28.26 -8.56
C ASP A 414 1.42 26.91 -8.73
N GLN A 415 1.78 25.91 -7.91
CA GLN A 415 1.11 24.60 -7.89
C GLN A 415 -0.29 24.67 -7.27
N HIS A 416 -0.50 25.55 -6.28
CA HIS A 416 -1.78 25.69 -5.58
C HIS A 416 -2.27 27.14 -5.57
N PRO A 417 -2.90 27.61 -6.68
CA PRO A 417 -3.35 29.00 -6.79
C PRO A 417 -4.33 29.45 -5.70
N ALA A 418 -5.07 28.53 -5.07
CA ALA A 418 -5.97 28.84 -3.97
C ALA A 418 -5.24 29.38 -2.73
N MET A 419 -4.03 28.86 -2.43
CA MET A 419 -3.22 29.33 -1.31
C MET A 419 -2.73 30.77 -1.51
N ARG A 420 -2.63 31.23 -2.76
CA ARG A 420 -2.16 32.58 -3.11
C ARG A 420 -3.05 33.69 -2.57
N SER A 421 -4.36 33.46 -2.47
CA SER A 421 -5.28 34.43 -1.85
C SER A 421 -5.19 34.44 -0.33
N GLU A 422 -4.73 33.35 0.27
CA GLU A 422 -4.73 33.15 1.73
C GLU A 422 -3.43 33.60 2.41
N ILE A 423 -2.35 33.78 1.64
CA ILE A 423 -1.02 34.11 2.15
C ILE A 423 -0.62 35.54 1.79
N HIS A 424 -0.07 36.25 2.78
CA HIS A 424 0.54 37.55 2.62
C HIS A 424 2.02 37.53 3.05
N ILE A 425 2.91 38.01 2.17
CA ILE A 425 4.33 38.18 2.50
C ILE A 425 4.49 39.51 3.25
N LEU A 426 4.74 39.41 4.56
CA LEU A 426 4.96 40.53 5.47
C LEU A 426 6.29 41.23 5.18
N ASP A 427 7.39 40.48 5.22
CA ASP A 427 8.74 40.97 4.96
C ASP A 427 9.60 39.89 4.30
N THR A 428 10.73 40.28 3.71
CA THR A 428 11.66 39.38 3.02
C THR A 428 13.08 39.64 3.52
N LEU A 429 13.64 38.64 4.21
CA LEU A 429 14.98 38.63 4.80
C LEU A 429 16.00 38.04 3.82
N GLY A 430 17.22 38.57 3.80
CA GLY A 430 18.31 38.07 2.95
C GLY A 430 19.08 39.19 2.24
N PRO A 431 19.90 38.85 1.23
CA PRO A 431 19.99 37.55 0.54
C PRO A 431 20.66 36.44 1.39
N LEU A 432 20.26 35.19 1.15
CA LEU A 432 20.84 33.97 1.72
C LEU A 432 21.70 33.25 0.67
N PRO A 433 22.75 32.49 1.09
CA PRO A 433 23.59 31.76 0.17
C PRO A 433 22.80 30.74 -0.65
N PRO A 434 23.16 30.45 -1.91
CA PRO A 434 22.49 29.42 -2.72
C PRO A 434 22.59 28.04 -2.08
N HIS A 435 21.67 27.14 -2.42
CA HIS A 435 21.74 25.76 -1.93
C HIS A 435 22.97 25.04 -2.49
N PRO A 436 23.85 24.48 -1.64
CA PRO A 436 25.09 23.85 -2.09
C PRO A 436 24.85 22.60 -2.94
N ILE A 437 25.62 22.48 -4.01
CA ILE A 437 25.69 21.30 -4.87
C ILE A 437 27.01 20.60 -4.57
N VAL A 438 26.95 19.36 -4.09
CA VAL A 438 28.13 18.56 -3.80
C VAL A 438 28.25 17.40 -4.78
N VAL A 439 29.46 17.04 -5.13
CA VAL A 439 29.77 15.90 -6.00
C VAL A 439 30.67 14.92 -5.25
N ARG A 440 30.63 13.64 -5.61
CA ARG A 440 31.53 12.64 -5.03
C ARG A 440 33.01 13.03 -5.29
N ALA A 441 33.85 12.94 -4.25
CA ALA A 441 35.27 13.33 -4.33
C ALA A 441 36.04 12.51 -5.37
N THR A 442 35.74 11.21 -5.45
CA THR A 442 36.33 10.24 -6.39
C THR A 442 35.71 10.31 -7.81
N MET A 443 34.81 11.25 -8.08
CA MET A 443 34.29 11.49 -9.43
C MET A 443 35.40 11.97 -10.37
N ASP A 444 35.39 11.47 -11.61
CA ASP A 444 36.32 11.88 -12.66
C ASP A 444 36.33 13.41 -12.85
N ALA A 445 37.52 14.00 -12.89
CA ALA A 445 37.70 15.45 -12.93
C ALA A 445 37.17 16.06 -14.24
N TYR A 446 37.29 15.33 -15.35
CA TYR A 446 36.76 15.76 -16.64
C TYR A 446 35.22 15.79 -16.62
N LEU A 447 34.58 14.74 -16.09
CA LEU A 447 33.13 14.72 -15.89
C LEU A 447 32.65 15.87 -14.97
N ARG A 448 33.36 16.14 -13.87
CA ARG A 448 33.03 17.25 -12.96
C ARG A 448 33.05 18.60 -13.68
N GLN A 449 34.09 18.86 -14.48
CA GLN A 449 34.22 20.09 -15.26
C GLN A 449 33.12 20.20 -16.33
N GLN A 450 32.71 19.09 -16.95
CA GLN A 450 31.58 19.07 -17.88
C GLN A 450 30.26 19.42 -17.18
N ILE A 451 30.01 18.88 -15.99
CA ILE A 451 28.81 19.20 -15.19
C ILE A 451 28.80 20.68 -14.82
N GLU A 452 29.92 21.19 -14.31
CA GLU A 452 30.08 22.60 -13.94
C GLU A 452 29.78 23.52 -15.13
N LYS A 453 30.43 23.26 -16.27
CA LYS A 453 30.21 24.02 -17.50
C LYS A 453 28.77 23.91 -18.00
N ALA A 454 28.17 22.72 -17.94
CA ALA A 454 26.80 22.52 -18.36
C ALA A 454 25.83 23.37 -17.53
N LEU A 455 25.98 23.42 -16.21
CA LEU A 455 25.13 24.26 -15.37
C LEU A 455 25.34 25.76 -15.63
N LEU A 456 26.59 26.20 -15.79
CA LEU A 456 26.92 27.60 -16.10
C LEU A 456 26.42 28.05 -17.49
N ASP A 457 26.31 27.13 -18.45
CA ASP A 457 25.81 27.40 -19.80
C ASP A 457 24.28 27.16 -19.95
N MET A 458 23.55 26.90 -18.85
CA MET A 458 22.13 26.53 -18.86
C MET A 458 21.24 27.61 -19.49
N ASP A 459 21.50 28.88 -19.18
CA ASP A 459 20.73 30.03 -19.66
C ASP A 459 20.93 30.33 -21.15
N LYS A 460 22.03 29.84 -21.76
CA LYS A 460 22.32 30.01 -23.19
C LYS A 460 21.37 29.20 -24.07
N ASP A 461 20.81 28.12 -23.56
CA ASP A 461 19.86 27.29 -24.28
C ASP A 461 18.43 27.72 -23.92
N LYS A 462 17.81 28.53 -24.80
CA LYS A 462 16.49 29.13 -24.57
C LYS A 462 15.43 28.10 -24.16
N LYS A 463 15.48 26.89 -24.73
CA LYS A 463 14.52 25.81 -24.41
C LYS A 463 14.62 25.40 -22.94
N TRP A 464 15.83 25.33 -22.42
CA TRP A 464 16.08 24.97 -21.02
C TRP A 464 15.84 26.16 -20.11
N ALA A 465 16.29 27.35 -20.48
CA ALA A 465 16.00 28.58 -19.74
C ALA A 465 14.48 28.75 -19.49
N ASP A 466 13.64 28.53 -20.52
CA ASP A 466 12.17 28.58 -20.39
C ASP A 466 11.61 27.48 -19.47
N LYS A 467 12.23 26.29 -19.42
CA LYS A 467 11.84 25.21 -18.50
C LYS A 467 12.21 25.54 -17.05
N PHE A 468 13.43 26.03 -16.81
CA PHE A 468 13.92 26.39 -15.48
C PHE A 468 13.22 27.63 -14.91
N ALA A 469 12.87 28.60 -15.78
CA ALA A 469 12.13 29.79 -15.40
C ALA A 469 10.74 29.46 -14.80
N LYS A 470 10.12 28.33 -15.16
CA LYS A 470 8.87 27.86 -14.51
C LYS A 470 9.03 27.60 -13.02
N TYR A 471 10.25 27.31 -12.58
CA TYR A 471 10.58 27.06 -11.19
C TYR A 471 11.35 28.22 -10.56
N HIS A 472 11.35 29.41 -11.18
CA HIS A 472 12.01 30.64 -10.71
C HIS A 472 13.54 30.55 -10.59
N VAL A 473 14.18 29.57 -11.24
CA VAL A 473 15.64 29.48 -11.40
C VAL A 473 16.02 30.07 -12.75
N LEU A 474 16.78 31.16 -12.76
CA LEU A 474 17.09 31.89 -14.00
C LEU A 474 18.37 31.39 -14.67
N ARG A 475 19.43 31.23 -13.87
CA ARG A 475 20.76 30.82 -14.33
C ARG A 475 21.57 30.27 -13.16
N TYR A 476 22.74 29.74 -13.46
CA TYR A 476 23.73 29.39 -12.46
C TYR A 476 24.98 30.24 -12.65
N GLU A 477 25.58 30.68 -11.54
CA GLU A 477 26.81 31.47 -11.54
C GLU A 477 27.92 30.76 -10.75
N SER A 478 29.17 31.08 -11.05
CA SER A 478 30.30 30.54 -10.31
C SER A 478 30.35 31.13 -8.90
N ILE A 479 30.51 30.27 -7.89
CA ILE A 479 30.58 30.66 -6.48
C ILE A 479 31.87 30.15 -5.85
N ASP A 480 32.36 30.91 -4.87
CA ASP A 480 33.39 30.44 -3.93
C ASP A 480 32.73 29.90 -2.65
N SER A 481 33.41 28.95 -2.02
CA SER A 481 33.13 28.40 -0.70
C SER A 481 32.88 29.46 0.38
N GLN A 482 33.48 30.65 0.26
CA GLN A 482 33.31 31.77 1.20
C GLN A 482 31.86 32.26 1.32
N VAL A 483 31.03 32.05 0.29
CA VAL A 483 29.61 32.47 0.29
C VAL A 483 28.84 31.79 1.43
N PHE A 484 29.26 30.59 1.86
CA PHE A 484 28.62 29.83 2.94
C PHE A 484 29.03 30.27 4.36
N GLU A 485 30.05 31.13 4.51
CA GLU A 485 30.44 31.64 5.83
C GLU A 485 29.37 32.55 6.44
N ILE A 486 28.54 33.20 5.60
CA ILE A 486 27.40 34.01 6.05
C ILE A 486 26.45 33.18 6.94
N ASP A 487 26.17 31.92 6.56
CA ASP A 487 25.34 31.02 7.37
C ASP A 487 26.00 30.76 8.75
N LYS A 488 27.32 30.57 8.77
CA LYS A 488 28.08 30.29 10.01
C LYS A 488 28.06 31.49 10.95
N GLU A 489 28.22 32.70 10.41
CA GLU A 489 28.13 33.94 11.17
C GLU A 489 26.72 34.14 11.74
N MET A 490 25.67 33.93 10.94
CA MET A 490 24.29 34.03 11.40
C MET A 490 23.98 33.05 12.54
N ARG A 491 24.44 31.80 12.43
CA ARG A 491 24.28 30.80 13.50
C ARG A 491 25.02 31.18 14.78
N LYS A 492 26.24 31.70 14.68
CA LYS A 492 27.00 32.20 15.85
C LYS A 492 26.27 33.33 16.56
N LEU A 493 25.64 34.24 15.82
CA LEU A 493 24.84 35.32 16.40
C LEU A 493 23.61 34.77 17.14
N VAL A 494 22.97 33.74 16.61
CA VAL A 494 21.71 33.24 17.14
C VAL A 494 21.89 32.11 18.17
N ALA A 495 23.12 31.60 18.37
CA ALA A 495 23.41 30.44 19.23
C ALA A 495 22.88 30.56 20.68
N ASN A 496 22.78 31.79 21.21
CA ASN A 496 22.29 32.02 22.57
C ASN A 496 20.76 32.14 22.67
N MET A 497 20.03 32.05 21.55
CA MET A 497 18.58 32.16 21.47
C MET A 497 17.97 30.76 21.27
N THR A 498 17.59 30.09 22.35
CA THR A 498 16.91 28.80 22.31
C THR A 498 15.41 28.95 22.57
N THR A 499 14.58 28.40 21.70
CA THR A 499 13.12 28.28 21.90
C THR A 499 12.76 26.83 22.23
N GLY A 500 11.94 26.60 23.24
CA GLY A 500 11.31 25.30 23.46
C GLY A 500 10.16 25.08 22.47
N ALA A 501 10.15 23.96 21.75
CA ALA A 501 9.03 23.58 20.89
C ALA A 501 8.03 22.68 21.65
N ARG A 502 6.75 22.76 21.30
CA ARG A 502 5.73 21.79 21.73
C ARG A 502 5.29 20.98 20.53
N TYR A 503 5.53 19.67 20.57
CA TYR A 503 4.99 18.72 19.60
C TYR A 503 3.48 18.59 19.82
N TYR A 504 2.70 18.67 18.74
CA TYR A 504 1.25 18.40 18.75
C TYR A 504 0.96 17.06 18.09
#